data_AF-A0A9E2A6Q4-F1
#
_entry.id   AF-A0A9E2A6Q4-F1
#
_cell.length_a   1.000
_cell.length_b   1.000
_cell.length_c   1.000
_cell.angle_alpha   90.00
_cell.angle_beta   90.00
_cell.angle_gamma   90.00
#
_symmetry.space_group_name_H-M   'P 1'
#
loop_
_entity.id
_entity.type
_entity.pdbx_description
1 polymer ?
#
loop_
_entity_poly.entity_id
_entity_poly.type
_entity_poly.pdbx_seq_one_letter_code
_entity_poly.pdbx_strand_id
1 'polypeptide(L)'
;MQRLIAKLLAAAAIATTTGAVAAEIDSLSVASGLTYGYAGETNASMQGELEIVPAIEVTLTRRASLIASARIRLDEHDDLEPGRYSYNTYSDASRPANLGDAGSAEVRDLYLEFQSDKGLTRLGKQQIV
;
A
#
# COMPACT_ATOMS: atom_id res chain seq x y z
N MET A 1 0.52 -30.15 -6.57
CA MET A 1 1.18 -29.19 -7.49
C MET A 1 0.61 -27.77 -7.46
N GLN A 2 -0.37 -27.42 -6.61
CA GLN A 2 -0.96 -26.06 -6.56
C GLN A 2 -0.28 -25.07 -5.60
N ARG A 3 0.70 -25.49 -4.80
CA ARG A 3 1.38 -24.61 -3.81
C ARG A 3 2.64 -23.90 -4.33
N LEU A 4 3.07 -24.18 -5.57
CA LEU A 4 4.30 -23.62 -6.14
C LEU A 4 4.10 -22.30 -6.91
N ILE A 5 2.89 -22.05 -7.44
CA ILE A 5 2.66 -20.91 -8.34
C ILE A 5 2.49 -19.59 -7.54
N ALA A 6 1.99 -19.64 -6.31
CA ALA A 6 1.85 -18.46 -5.46
C ALA A 6 3.20 -17.87 -4.98
N LYS A 7 4.28 -18.67 -4.99
CA LYS A 7 5.60 -18.22 -4.55
C LYS A 7 6.38 -17.43 -5.61
N LEU A 8 5.98 -17.51 -6.89
CA LEU A 8 6.74 -16.89 -7.98
C LEU A 8 6.37 -15.43 -8.25
N LEU A 9 5.15 -15.00 -7.89
CA LEU A 9 4.66 -13.65 -8.21
C LEU A 9 5.01 -12.60 -7.14
N ALA A 10 5.25 -13.00 -5.89
CA ALA A 10 5.71 -12.08 -4.83
C ALA A 10 7.18 -11.66 -4.98
N ALA A 11 7.97 -12.39 -5.79
CA ALA A 11 9.38 -12.12 -6.00
C ALA A 11 9.66 -11.06 -7.09
N ALA A 12 8.66 -10.72 -7.92
CA ALA A 12 8.90 -9.92 -9.14
C ALA A 12 8.99 -8.39 -8.88
N ALA A 13 8.48 -7.89 -7.76
CA ALA A 13 8.51 -6.45 -7.45
C ALA A 13 9.80 -5.98 -6.74
N ILE A 14 10.67 -6.90 -6.30
CA ILE A 14 11.86 -6.59 -5.46
C ILE A 14 13.18 -6.85 -6.23
N ALA A 15 13.12 -7.22 -7.51
CA ALA A 15 14.26 -7.81 -8.21
C ALA A 15 15.17 -6.86 -9.03
N THR A 16 15.03 -5.53 -8.94
CA THR A 16 15.78 -4.61 -9.83
C THR A 16 17.04 -3.97 -9.25
N THR A 17 17.46 -4.29 -8.02
CA THR A 17 18.77 -3.85 -7.51
C THR A 17 19.57 -5.01 -6.92
N THR A 18 20.61 -5.38 -7.64
CA THR A 18 21.73 -6.28 -7.32
C THR A 18 21.99 -6.51 -5.83
N GLY A 19 21.95 -7.78 -5.42
CA GLY A 19 22.31 -8.23 -4.07
C GLY A 19 21.15 -8.89 -3.30
N ALA A 20 20.26 -9.62 -3.97
CA ALA A 20 19.29 -10.46 -3.28
C ALA A 20 20.02 -11.63 -2.61
N VAL A 21 20.42 -11.44 -1.35
CA VAL A 21 20.60 -12.56 -0.42
C VAL A 21 19.29 -13.35 -0.52
N ALA A 22 19.36 -14.63 -0.87
CA ALA A 22 18.19 -15.51 -0.86
C ALA A 22 17.74 -15.68 0.60
N ALA A 23 17.08 -14.67 1.15
CA ALA A 23 16.44 -14.75 2.44
C ALA A 23 15.34 -15.80 2.30
N GLU A 24 15.42 -16.85 3.11
CA GLU A 24 14.35 -17.83 3.20
C GLU A 24 13.14 -17.11 3.80
N ILE A 25 12.08 -16.97 3.01
CA ILE A 25 10.83 -16.38 3.49
C ILE A 25 10.15 -17.40 4.40
N ASP A 26 10.02 -17.06 5.69
CA ASP A 26 9.32 -17.88 6.69
C ASP A 26 7.81 -17.87 6.44
N SER A 27 7.25 -16.67 6.20
CA SER A 27 5.85 -16.51 5.83
C SER A 27 5.58 -15.28 4.97
N LEU A 28 4.48 -15.34 4.22
CA LEU A 28 3.95 -14.25 3.41
C LEU A 28 2.46 -14.12 3.69
N SER A 29 2.03 -12.92 4.07
CA SER A 29 0.63 -12.52 4.21
C SER A 29 0.31 -11.42 3.21
N VAL A 30 -0.81 -11.57 2.52
CA VAL A 30 -1.34 -10.56 1.60
C VAL A 30 -2.80 -10.33 1.96
N ALA A 31 -3.15 -9.08 2.23
CA ALA A 31 -4.50 -8.63 2.50
C ALA A 31 -4.83 -7.44 1.60
N SER A 32 -6.11 -7.20 1.35
CA SER A 32 -6.56 -5.98 0.69
C SER A 32 -7.90 -5.54 1.25
N GLY A 33 -7.99 -4.26 1.62
CA GLY A 33 -9.26 -3.58 1.80
C GLY A 33 -9.84 -3.15 0.46
N LEU A 34 -11.17 -3.13 0.36
CA LEU A 34 -11.91 -2.58 -0.77
C LEU A 34 -13.12 -1.83 -0.21
N THR A 35 -13.22 -0.54 -0.53
CA THR A 35 -14.34 0.32 -0.17
C THR A 35 -14.92 0.91 -1.45
N TYR A 36 -16.25 0.91 -1.56
CA TYR A 36 -16.96 1.54 -2.66
C TYR A 36 -18.03 2.47 -2.11
N GLY A 37 -18.01 3.72 -2.57
CA GLY A 37 -18.98 4.76 -2.22
C GLY A 37 -19.70 5.26 -3.46
N TYR A 38 -21.01 5.42 -3.36
CA TYR A 38 -21.82 5.99 -4.43
C TYR A 38 -22.87 6.93 -3.85
N ALA A 39 -22.94 8.15 -4.37
CA ALA A 39 -23.95 9.14 -4.02
C ALA A 39 -24.53 9.78 -5.28
N GLY A 40 -25.85 9.97 -5.28
CA GLY A 40 -26.56 10.63 -6.36
C GLY A 40 -27.76 11.42 -5.84
N GLU A 41 -28.21 12.37 -6.67
CA GLU A 41 -29.49 13.06 -6.52
C GLU A 41 -30.46 12.61 -7.61
N THR A 42 -31.71 13.05 -7.53
CA THR A 42 -32.76 12.64 -8.48
C THR A 42 -32.36 13.04 -9.90
N ASN A 43 -31.93 12.04 -10.70
CA ASN A 43 -31.46 12.11 -12.09
C ASN A 43 -29.97 12.43 -12.35
N ALA A 44 -29.09 12.45 -11.34
CA ALA A 44 -27.64 12.64 -11.58
C ALA A 44 -26.76 11.91 -10.55
N SER A 45 -25.65 11.33 -11.03
CA SER A 45 -24.56 10.81 -10.20
C SER A 45 -23.72 11.99 -9.69
N MET A 46 -23.54 12.10 -8.37
CA MET A 46 -22.78 13.20 -7.76
C MET A 46 -21.40 12.78 -7.24
N GLN A 47 -21.25 11.51 -6.84
CA GLN A 47 -19.98 10.98 -6.38
C GLN A 47 -19.90 9.47 -6.58
N GLY A 48 -18.79 9.00 -7.15
CA GLY A 48 -18.44 7.59 -7.23
C GLY A 48 -16.99 7.42 -6.81
N GLU A 49 -16.75 6.63 -5.77
CA GLU A 49 -15.41 6.41 -5.21
C GLU A 49 -15.14 4.91 -5.04
N LEU A 50 -13.94 4.50 -5.44
CA LEU A 50 -13.40 3.18 -5.17
C LEU A 50 -12.05 3.33 -4.47
N GLU A 51 -11.94 2.81 -3.25
CA GLU A 51 -10.68 2.75 -2.51
C GLU A 51 -10.21 1.31 -2.36
N ILE A 52 -8.94 1.06 -2.69
CA ILE A 52 -8.27 -0.23 -2.54
C ILE A 52 -7.06 -0.03 -1.63
N VAL A 53 -6.94 -0.86 -0.59
CA VAL A 53 -5.84 -0.78 0.39
C VAL A 53 -5.11 -2.12 0.46
N PRO A 54 -4.19 -2.42 -0.48
CA PRO A 54 -3.38 -3.62 -0.42
C PRO A 54 -2.34 -3.51 0.70
N ALA A 55 -2.14 -4.63 1.41
CA ALA A 55 -1.14 -4.79 2.44
C ALA A 55 -0.40 -6.12 2.27
N ILE A 56 0.91 -6.08 2.44
CA ILE A 56 1.81 -7.22 2.34
C ILE A 56 2.68 -7.23 3.59
N GLU A 57 2.77 -8.40 4.22
CA GLU A 57 3.70 -8.68 5.30
C GLU A 57 4.53 -9.90 4.92
N VAL A 58 5.86 -9.73 4.93
CA VAL A 58 6.82 -10.78 4.63
C VAL A 58 7.67 -11.02 5.86
N THR A 59 7.52 -12.18 6.50
CA THR A 59 8.41 -12.60 7.58
C THR A 59 9.63 -13.25 6.97
N LEU A 60 10.79 -12.59 7.09
CA LEU A 60 12.07 -13.07 6.58
C LEU A 60 12.73 -14.03 7.58
N THR A 61 12.55 -13.78 8.87
CA THR A 61 12.96 -14.67 9.96
C THR A 61 12.02 -14.45 11.14
N ARG A 62 12.14 -15.26 12.19
CA ARG A 62 11.41 -15.05 13.47
C ARG A 62 11.64 -13.68 14.13
N ARG A 63 12.61 -12.89 13.65
CA ARG A 63 13.01 -11.60 14.22
C ARG A 63 13.03 -10.47 13.19
N ALA A 64 12.66 -10.73 11.93
CA ALA A 64 12.72 -9.73 10.87
C ALA A 64 11.55 -9.86 9.91
N SER A 65 10.84 -8.76 9.69
CA SER A 65 9.70 -8.68 8.78
C SER A 65 9.77 -7.43 7.91
N LEU A 66 9.26 -7.53 6.67
CA LEU A 66 9.00 -6.40 5.79
C LEU A 66 7.50 -6.14 5.77
N ILE A 67 7.12 -4.90 6.07
CA ILE A 67 5.73 -4.43 6.02
C ILE A 67 5.61 -3.42 4.89
N ALA A 68 4.64 -3.65 4.00
CA ALA A 68 4.32 -2.75 2.90
C ALA A 68 2.80 -2.59 2.78
N SER A 69 2.34 -1.35 2.64
CA SER A 69 0.92 -1.06 2.37
C SER A 69 0.81 0.12 1.43
N ALA A 70 -0.25 0.12 0.62
CA ALA A 70 -0.57 1.23 -0.25
C ALA A 70 -2.07 1.52 -0.18
N ARG A 71 -2.46 2.68 -0.69
CA ARG A 71 -3.83 3.07 -0.93
C ARG A 71 -3.95 3.54 -2.37
N ILE A 72 -4.98 3.08 -3.06
CA ILE A 72 -5.36 3.54 -4.38
C ILE A 72 -6.79 4.02 -4.25
N ARG A 73 -7.04 5.29 -4.55
CA ARG A 73 -8.38 5.89 -4.62
C ARG A 73 -8.66 6.24 -6.07
N LEU A 74 -9.80 5.80 -6.57
CA LEU A 74 -10.31 6.13 -7.89
C LEU A 74 -11.62 6.88 -7.74
N ASP A 75 -11.72 8.02 -8.39
CA ASP A 75 -12.87 8.91 -8.34
C ASP A 75 -13.47 8.98 -9.75
N GLU A 76 -14.74 8.58 -9.90
CA GLU A 76 -15.44 8.57 -11.19
C GLU A 76 -15.96 9.97 -11.56
N HIS A 77 -16.44 10.68 -10.54
CA HIS A 77 -16.89 12.07 -10.61
C HIS A 77 -16.87 12.64 -9.18
N ASP A 78 -16.36 13.85 -9.00
CA ASP A 78 -16.36 14.53 -7.70
C ASP A 78 -16.73 16.01 -7.87
N ASP A 79 -18.04 16.27 -7.79
CA ASP A 79 -18.61 17.62 -7.78
C ASP A 79 -18.85 18.13 -6.35
N LEU A 80 -18.41 17.39 -5.33
CA LEU A 80 -18.80 17.60 -3.92
C LEU A 80 -17.63 17.95 -3.00
N GLU A 81 -16.38 17.52 -3.26
CA GLU A 81 -15.22 17.92 -2.45
C GLU A 81 -14.57 19.22 -2.97
N PRO A 82 -14.16 20.13 -2.06
CA PRO A 82 -13.50 21.38 -2.41
C PRO A 82 -12.04 21.14 -2.83
N GLY A 83 -11.84 20.66 -4.05
CA GLY A 83 -10.54 20.60 -4.73
C GLY A 83 -9.51 19.64 -4.11
N ARG A 84 -8.42 19.42 -4.86
CA ARG A 84 -7.36 18.44 -4.57
C ARG A 84 -6.76 18.66 -3.17
N TYR A 85 -6.63 17.58 -2.38
CA TYR A 85 -5.96 17.58 -1.08
C TYR A 85 -4.60 18.32 -1.16
N SER A 86 -4.39 19.27 -0.25
CA SER A 86 -3.09 19.95 -0.15
C SER A 86 -2.06 18.98 0.41
N TYR A 87 -1.15 18.51 -0.44
CA TYR A 87 -0.05 17.63 -0.04
C TYR A 87 1.14 18.38 0.57
N ASN A 88 0.94 19.63 1.01
CA ASN A 88 2.02 20.47 1.55
C ASN A 88 2.60 19.94 2.88
N THR A 89 1.92 18.99 3.52
CA THR A 89 2.37 18.28 4.73
C THR A 89 3.14 17.00 4.43
N TYR A 90 3.17 16.56 3.17
CA TYR A 90 3.89 15.37 2.74
C TYR A 90 5.33 15.71 2.36
N SER A 91 6.25 14.78 2.65
CA SER A 91 7.56 14.83 2.02
C SER A 91 7.44 14.39 0.55
N ASP A 92 8.35 14.88 -0.30
CA ASP A 92 8.35 14.51 -1.73
C ASP A 92 8.41 13.00 -1.99
N ALA A 93 9.06 12.25 -1.09
CA ALA A 93 9.19 10.80 -1.18
C ALA A 93 7.94 10.04 -0.71
N SER A 94 6.98 10.71 -0.06
CA SER A 94 5.79 10.09 0.54
C SER A 94 4.46 10.61 0.01
N ARG A 95 4.50 11.64 -0.84
CA ARG A 95 3.29 12.24 -1.40
C ARG A 95 2.53 11.23 -2.27
N PRO A 96 1.19 11.25 -2.23
CA PRO A 96 0.39 10.51 -3.20
C PRO A 96 0.77 10.89 -4.64
N ALA A 97 0.89 9.89 -5.50
CA ALA A 97 0.99 10.05 -6.93
C ALA A 97 -0.42 10.23 -7.51
N ASN A 98 -0.64 11.31 -8.25
CA ASN A 98 -1.91 11.53 -8.95
C ASN A 98 -2.02 10.59 -10.16
N LEU A 99 -3.18 9.98 -10.36
CA LEU A 99 -3.50 9.11 -11.49
C LEU A 99 -4.28 9.88 -12.57
N GLY A 100 -3.77 11.05 -12.93
CA GLY A 100 -4.49 12.02 -13.76
C GLY A 100 -5.63 12.68 -12.98
N ASP A 101 -6.82 12.70 -13.58
CA ASP A 101 -8.05 13.22 -12.96
C ASP A 101 -8.94 12.11 -12.38
N ALA A 102 -8.49 10.84 -12.50
CA ALA A 102 -9.25 9.67 -12.07
C ALA A 102 -8.96 9.23 -10.63
N GLY A 103 -8.08 9.92 -9.91
CA GLY A 103 -7.78 9.63 -8.50
C GLY A 103 -6.29 9.68 -8.14
N SER A 104 -5.87 8.89 -7.15
CA SER A 104 -4.52 8.92 -6.58
C SER A 104 -4.04 7.56 -6.04
N ALA A 105 -2.73 7.39 -5.94
CA ALA A 105 -2.09 6.24 -5.30
C ALA A 105 -1.03 6.70 -4.30
N GLU A 106 -1.01 6.09 -3.13
CA GLU A 106 -0.13 6.46 -2.01
C GLU A 106 0.50 5.21 -1.40
N VAL A 107 1.82 5.20 -1.23
CA VAL A 107 2.48 4.23 -0.36
C VAL A 107 2.26 4.69 1.07
N ARG A 108 1.60 3.88 1.90
CA ARG A 108 1.30 4.24 3.29
C ARG A 108 2.41 3.77 4.22
N ASP A 109 2.75 2.49 4.12
CA ASP A 109 3.81 1.87 4.89
C ASP A 109 4.82 1.19 3.96
N LEU A 110 6.10 1.37 4.27
CA LEU A 110 7.18 0.60 3.70
C LEU A 110 8.35 0.61 4.68
N TYR A 111 8.42 -0.42 5.52
CA TYR A 111 9.45 -0.50 6.55
C TYR A 111 9.89 -1.94 6.84
N LEU A 112 11.13 -2.06 7.31
CA LEU A 112 11.64 -3.27 7.94
C LEU A 112 11.44 -3.19 9.44
N GLU A 113 10.94 -4.27 10.01
CA GLU A 113 10.79 -4.47 11.44
C GLU A 113 11.80 -5.50 11.93
N PHE A 114 12.53 -5.17 12.99
CA PHE A 114 13.48 -6.05 13.65
C PHE A 114 13.10 -6.20 15.12
N GLN A 115 12.84 -7.45 15.53
CA GLN A 115 12.56 -7.79 16.91
C GLN A 115 13.81 -8.35 17.58
N SER A 116 14.17 -7.77 18.72
CA SER A 116 15.24 -8.25 19.59
C SER A 116 14.68 -8.56 20.98
N ASP A 117 15.47 -9.24 21.79
CA ASP A 117 15.10 -9.50 23.19
C ASP A 117 14.98 -8.20 24.03
N LYS A 118 15.43 -7.06 23.48
CA LYS A 118 15.44 -5.74 24.13
C LYS A 118 14.43 -4.75 23.54
N GLY A 119 13.65 -5.15 22.52
CA GLY A 119 12.65 -4.27 21.91
C GLY A 119 12.51 -4.42 20.41
N LEU A 120 11.78 -3.48 19.82
CA LEU A 120 11.36 -3.45 18.43
C LEU A 120 11.95 -2.22 17.73
N THR A 121 12.61 -2.44 16.60
CA THR A 121 13.13 -1.35 15.76
C THR A 121 12.46 -1.39 14.40
N ARG A 122 11.95 -0.24 13.95
CA ARG A 122 11.35 -0.09 12.62
C ARG A 122 12.12 0.95 11.80
N LEU A 123 12.47 0.60 10.58
CA LEU A 123 13.23 1.45 9.66
C LEU A 123 12.48 1.56 8.34
N GLY A 124 12.03 2.78 8.01
CA GLY A 124 11.31 3.06 6.77
C GLY A 124 10.14 4.02 6.97
N LYS A 125 9.32 4.17 5.93
CA LYS A 125 8.12 5.00 5.98
C LYS A 125 7.04 4.28 6.77
N GLN A 126 6.45 5.00 7.72
CA GLN A 126 5.33 4.55 8.53
C GLN A 126 4.26 5.62 8.51
N GLN A 127 3.00 5.22 8.30
CA GLN A 127 1.88 6.11 8.51
C GLN A 127 1.50 6.08 10.00
N ILE A 128 1.85 7.12 10.74
CA ILE A 128 1.36 7.31 12.12
C ILE A 128 -0.02 7.95 12.02
N VAL A 129 -1.05 7.17 12.32
CA VAL A 129 -2.45 7.65 12.47
C VAL A 129 -2.71 8.12 13.89
#